data_AF-A0A485M3B5-F1
#
_entry.id   AF-A0A485M3B5-F1
#
_cell.length_a   1.000
_cell.length_b   1.000
_cell.length_c   1.000
_cell.angle_alpha   90.00
_cell.angle_beta   90.00
_cell.angle_gamma   90.00
#
_symmetry.space_group_name_H-M   'P 1'
#
loop_
_entity.id
_entity.type
_entity.pdbx_description
1 polymer ?
#
loop_
_entity_poly.entity_id
_entity_poly.type
_entity_poly.pdbx_seq_one_letter_code
_entity_poly.pdbx_strand_id
1 'polypeptide(L)'
;MTKVYGPFKKIFDEIKDTFEYRLETLSLEITEKILEIMENKGMNRNDLAKKMGVSRASVTQFLNEGSNITIKRLLRISDALDCDIDIQIVEKAGSRNAKSIITGKYDPSYPHNYSNVIILDNYRRVAGDESACG
;
A
#
# COMPACT_ATOMS: atom_id res chain seq x y z
N MET A 1 0.43 22.63 -12.32
CA MET A 1 -0.62 22.79 -11.29
C MET A 1 -1.91 22.23 -11.88
N THR A 2 -2.23 20.96 -11.65
CA THR A 2 -3.47 20.38 -12.22
C THR A 2 -4.57 20.51 -11.17
N LYS A 3 -5.44 21.49 -11.40
CA LYS A 3 -6.53 21.85 -10.52
C LYS A 3 -7.65 20.83 -10.76
N VAL A 4 -7.89 19.95 -9.78
CA VAL A 4 -9.03 19.02 -9.84
C VAL A 4 -10.31 19.86 -9.81
N TYR A 5 -11.00 19.94 -10.94
CA TYR A 5 -12.26 20.64 -11.10
C TYR A 5 -13.36 19.67 -11.46
N GLY A 6 -14.44 19.67 -10.67
CA GLY A 6 -15.67 18.97 -11.00
C GLY A 6 -16.49 18.55 -9.77
N PRO A 7 -17.76 18.15 -9.97
CA PRO A 7 -18.70 17.72 -8.93
C PRO A 7 -18.18 16.56 -8.06
N PHE A 8 -17.21 15.78 -8.56
CA PHE A 8 -16.59 14.67 -7.84
C PHE A 8 -15.69 15.10 -6.68
N LYS A 9 -15.10 16.31 -6.71
CA LYS A 9 -14.25 16.79 -5.63
C LYS A 9 -15.02 16.94 -4.31
N LYS A 10 -16.24 17.46 -4.40
CA LYS A 10 -17.10 17.67 -3.24
C LYS A 10 -17.49 16.33 -2.59
N ILE A 11 -17.92 15.37 -3.42
CA ILE A 11 -18.25 14.00 -2.97
C ILE A 11 -17.02 13.36 -2.32
N PHE A 12 -15.85 13.47 -2.96
CA PHE A 12 -14.60 12.95 -2.41
C PHE A 12 -14.25 13.55 -1.05
N ASP A 13 -14.30 14.87 -0.91
CA ASP A 13 -14.02 15.56 0.35
C ASP A 13 -15.01 15.18 1.47
N GLU A 14 -16.26 14.84 1.12
CA GLU A 14 -17.28 14.37 2.07
C GLU A 14 -17.06 12.91 2.53
N ILE A 15 -16.51 12.04 1.66
CA ILE A 15 -16.41 10.59 1.95
C ILE A 15 -15.01 10.14 2.38
N LYS A 16 -13.94 10.90 2.10
CA LYS A 16 -12.55 10.47 2.31
C LYS A 16 -12.21 10.10 3.76
N ASP A 17 -12.90 10.69 4.72
CA ASP A 17 -12.67 10.47 6.15
C ASP A 17 -13.59 9.38 6.74
N THR A 18 -14.48 8.80 5.92
CA THR A 18 -15.34 7.68 6.34
C THR A 18 -14.50 6.43 6.60
N PHE A 19 -15.00 5.55 7.46
CA PHE A 19 -14.31 4.30 7.78
C PHE A 19 -14.21 3.41 6.54
N GLU A 20 -15.30 3.31 5.79
CA GLU A 20 -15.43 2.50 4.59
C GLU A 20 -14.44 2.94 3.52
N TYR A 21 -14.33 4.25 3.25
CA TYR A 21 -13.36 4.76 2.29
C TYR A 21 -11.92 4.45 2.71
N ARG A 22 -11.58 4.66 3.99
CA ARG A 22 -10.25 4.37 4.52
C ARG A 22 -9.93 2.87 4.50
N LEU A 23 -10.91 2.02 4.77
CA LEU A 23 -10.79 0.57 4.71
C LEU A 23 -10.53 0.09 3.27
N GLU A 24 -11.34 0.55 2.31
CA GLU A 24 -11.18 0.20 0.90
C GLU A 24 -9.85 0.69 0.33
N THR A 25 -9.42 1.90 0.70
CA THR A 25 -8.12 2.46 0.29
C THR A 25 -6.98 1.56 0.78
N LEU A 26 -6.99 1.18 2.06
CA LEU A 26 -5.96 0.31 2.63
C LEU A 26 -5.99 -1.10 2.00
N SER A 27 -7.18 -1.64 1.75
CA SER A 27 -7.37 -2.95 1.10
C SER A 27 -6.78 -2.95 -0.32
N LEU A 28 -7.01 -1.87 -1.07
CA LEU A 28 -6.46 -1.68 -2.41
C LEU A 28 -4.94 -1.58 -2.38
N GLU A 29 -4.36 -0.73 -1.54
CA GLU A 29 -2.91 -0.56 -1.40
C GLU A 29 -2.20 -1.89 -1.10
N ILE A 30 -2.74 -2.67 -0.17
CA ILE A 30 -2.23 -3.99 0.18
C ILE A 30 -2.30 -4.95 -1.02
N THR A 31 -3.44 -4.97 -1.71
CA THR A 31 -3.65 -5.85 -2.86
C THR A 31 -2.70 -5.53 -4.01
N GLU A 32 -2.53 -4.24 -4.32
CA GLU A 32 -1.59 -3.77 -5.32
C GLU A 32 -0.16 -4.16 -4.95
N LYS A 33 0.21 -4.02 -3.67
CA LYS A 33 1.55 -4.42 -3.24
C LYS A 33 1.81 -5.91 -3.41
N ILE A 34 0.81 -6.75 -3.10
CA ILE A 34 0.88 -8.19 -3.34
C ILE A 34 1.05 -8.48 -4.84
N LEU A 35 0.27 -7.84 -5.70
CA LEU A 35 0.34 -8.02 -7.16
C LEU A 35 1.68 -7.58 -7.73
N GLU A 36 2.23 -6.45 -7.27
CA GLU A 36 3.55 -5.94 -7.65
C GLU A 36 4.66 -6.94 -7.27
N ILE A 37 4.63 -7.48 -6.05
CA ILE A 37 5.59 -8.51 -5.60
C ILE A 37 5.48 -9.77 -6.46
N MET A 38 4.25 -10.21 -6.75
CA MET A 38 4.01 -11.37 -7.61
C MET A 38 4.58 -11.14 -9.02
N GLU A 39 4.33 -9.98 -9.62
CA GLU A 39 4.87 -9.60 -10.92
C GLU A 39 6.40 -9.60 -10.92
N ASN A 40 7.03 -8.95 -9.94
CA ASN A 40 8.48 -8.91 -9.77
C ASN A 40 9.11 -10.30 -9.58
N LYS A 41 8.37 -11.24 -8.96
CA LYS A 41 8.79 -12.64 -8.80
C LYS A 41 8.38 -13.55 -9.97
N GLY A 42 7.75 -13.02 -11.01
CA GLY A 42 7.24 -13.80 -12.15
C GLY A 42 6.17 -14.83 -11.77
N MET A 43 5.46 -14.61 -10.65
CA MET A 43 4.45 -15.52 -10.12
C MET A 43 3.05 -15.14 -10.61
N ASN A 44 2.29 -16.14 -11.03
CA ASN A 44 0.86 -15.95 -11.33
C ASN A 44 -0.02 -16.40 -10.14
N ARG A 45 -1.34 -16.15 -10.23
CA ARG A 45 -2.31 -16.54 -9.18
C ARG A 45 -2.34 -18.06 -8.89
N ASN A 46 -2.04 -18.92 -9.87
CA ASN A 46 -1.93 -20.36 -9.62
C ASN A 46 -0.70 -20.70 -8.78
N ASP A 47 0.42 -20.02 -8.99
CA ASP A 47 1.65 -20.26 -8.23
C ASP A 47 1.46 -19.86 -6.77
N LEU A 48 0.84 -18.71 -6.52
CA LEU A 48 0.47 -18.29 -5.17
C LEU A 48 -0.50 -19.28 -4.52
N ALA A 49 -1.54 -19.73 -5.25
CA ALA A 49 -2.49 -20.71 -4.75
C ALA A 49 -1.82 -22.02 -4.33
N LYS A 50 -0.89 -22.54 -5.15
CA LYS A 50 -0.10 -23.74 -4.85
C LYS A 50 0.74 -23.56 -3.60
N LYS A 51 1.46 -22.45 -3.47
CA LYS A 51 2.29 -22.17 -2.29
C LYS A 51 1.48 -22.00 -1.01
N MET A 52 0.29 -21.39 -1.11
CA MET A 52 -0.62 -21.22 0.02
C MET A 52 -1.43 -22.48 0.37
N GLY A 53 -1.43 -23.51 -0.50
CA GLY A 53 -2.26 -24.70 -0.33
C GLY A 53 -3.76 -24.43 -0.43
N VAL A 54 -4.18 -23.48 -1.27
CA VAL A 54 -5.59 -23.08 -1.47
C VAL A 54 -6.01 -23.16 -2.95
N SER A 55 -7.30 -22.97 -3.23
CA SER A 55 -7.79 -22.92 -4.61
C SER A 55 -7.40 -21.60 -5.29
N ARG A 56 -7.19 -21.64 -6.62
CA ARG A 56 -7.01 -20.42 -7.44
C ARG A 56 -8.18 -19.46 -7.29
N ALA A 57 -9.41 -19.99 -7.18
CA ALA A 57 -10.60 -19.18 -6.97
C ALA A 57 -10.52 -18.38 -5.66
N SER A 58 -10.02 -18.99 -4.58
CA SER A 58 -9.79 -18.27 -3.32
C SER A 58 -8.77 -17.14 -3.49
N VAL A 59 -7.69 -17.36 -4.25
CA VAL A 59 -6.71 -16.32 -4.58
C VAL A 59 -7.32 -15.18 -5.40
N THR A 60 -8.11 -15.49 -6.41
CA THR A 60 -8.82 -14.48 -7.20
C THR A 60 -9.78 -13.67 -6.33
N GLN A 61 -10.52 -14.33 -5.44
CA GLN A 61 -11.49 -13.67 -4.57
C GLN A 61 -10.83 -12.58 -3.72
N PHE A 62 -9.73 -12.91 -3.02
CA PHE A 62 -9.10 -11.93 -2.15
C PHE A 62 -8.24 -10.88 -2.87
N LEU A 63 -7.84 -11.12 -4.13
CA LEU A 63 -7.10 -10.13 -4.92
C LEU A 63 -8.00 -9.23 -5.78
N ASN A 64 -9.28 -9.54 -5.96
CA ASN A 64 -10.16 -8.80 -6.87
C ASN A 64 -11.36 -8.16 -6.18
N GLU A 65 -11.91 -8.75 -5.13
CA GLU A 65 -13.26 -8.36 -4.64
C GLU A 65 -13.24 -7.33 -3.51
N GLY A 66 -12.12 -6.64 -3.26
CA GLY A 66 -11.99 -5.77 -2.08
C GLY A 66 -12.23 -6.53 -0.77
N SER A 67 -12.16 -7.86 -0.80
CA SER A 67 -12.54 -8.69 0.34
C SER A 67 -11.66 -8.30 1.52
N ASN A 68 -12.25 -8.10 2.70
CA ASN A 68 -11.49 -7.85 3.92
C ASN A 68 -10.46 -8.96 4.15
N ILE A 69 -9.20 -8.67 3.81
CA ILE A 69 -8.08 -9.57 4.06
C ILE A 69 -7.78 -9.48 5.56
N THR A 70 -7.82 -10.62 6.24
CA THR A 70 -7.43 -10.68 7.65
C THR A 70 -5.91 -10.65 7.78
N ILE A 71 -5.40 -10.17 8.90
CA ILE A 71 -3.95 -10.18 9.20
C ILE A 71 -3.37 -11.61 9.07
N LYS A 72 -4.10 -12.63 9.54
CA LYS A 72 -3.72 -14.04 9.37
C LYS A 72 -3.56 -14.44 7.90
N ARG A 73 -4.40 -13.92 7.02
CA ARG A 73 -4.32 -14.20 5.58
C ARG A 73 -3.16 -13.43 4.95
N LEU A 74 -2.93 -12.18 5.35
CA LEU A 74 -1.74 -11.43 4.92
C LEU A 74 -0.47 -12.19 5.25
N LEU A 75 -0.33 -12.66 6.49
CA LEU A 75 0.85 -13.43 6.91
C LEU A 75 1.08 -14.69 6.07
N ARG A 76 0.00 -15.42 5.73
CA ARG A 76 0.11 -16.58 4.84
C ARG A 76 0.52 -16.21 3.42
N ILE A 77 0.07 -15.06 2.92
CA ILE A 77 0.46 -14.56 1.61
C ILE A 77 1.93 -14.17 1.63
N SER A 78 2.39 -13.47 2.67
CA SER A 78 3.80 -13.06 2.78
C SER A 78 4.73 -14.27 2.91
N ASP A 79 4.38 -15.28 3.71
CA ASP A 79 5.12 -16.54 3.80
C ASP A 79 5.21 -17.23 2.43
N ALA A 80 4.08 -17.30 1.69
CA ALA A 80 4.05 -17.89 0.35
C ALA A 80 4.87 -17.09 -0.66
N LEU A 81 4.97 -15.77 -0.49
CA LEU A 81 5.77 -14.90 -1.32
C LEU A 81 7.23 -14.81 -0.84
N ASP A 82 7.63 -15.47 0.25
CA ASP A 82 8.96 -15.34 0.86
C ASP A 82 9.29 -13.87 1.13
N CYS A 83 8.43 -13.23 1.94
CA CYS A 83 8.46 -11.83 2.32
C CYS A 83 8.01 -11.68 3.78
N ASP A 84 8.49 -10.62 4.45
CA ASP A 84 8.00 -10.21 5.76
C ASP A 84 6.90 -9.14 5.64
N ILE A 85 6.06 -9.04 6.67
CA ILE A 85 5.07 -7.97 6.83
C ILE A 85 5.53 -7.03 7.94
N ASP A 86 5.60 -5.74 7.63
CA ASP A 86 5.77 -4.65 8.60
C ASP A 86 4.50 -3.80 8.62
N ILE A 87 3.97 -3.53 9.83
CA ILE A 87 2.76 -2.74 10.06
C ILE A 87 3.07 -1.63 11.05
N GLN A 88 2.81 -0.39 10.66
CA GLN A 88 3.00 0.78 11.50
C GLN A 88 1.67 1.46 11.84
N ILE A 89 1.51 1.85 13.10
CA ILE A 89 0.38 2.66 13.56
C ILE A 89 0.93 4.05 13.87
N VAL A 90 0.37 5.06 13.21
CA VAL A 90 0.75 6.45 13.38
C VAL A 90 -0.37 7.24 14.03
N GLU A 91 -0.02 8.24 14.82
CA GLU A 91 -1.00 9.19 15.33
C GLU A 91 -1.68 9.91 14.17
N LYS A 92 -3.01 10.06 14.25
CA LYS A 92 -3.72 10.96 13.34
C LYS A 92 -3.14 12.35 13.57
N ALA A 93 -2.57 12.98 12.54
CA ALA A 93 -1.94 14.29 12.64
C ALA A 93 -2.88 15.29 13.33
N GLY A 94 -2.68 15.51 14.63
CA GLY A 94 -3.30 16.59 15.37
C GLY A 94 -2.72 17.89 14.85
N SER A 95 -3.58 18.84 14.50
CA SER A 95 -3.26 20.21 14.12
C SER A 95 -1.88 20.73 14.60
N ARG A 96 -0.91 20.80 13.67
CA ARG A 96 0.20 21.77 13.50
C ARG A 96 1.46 21.08 12.93
N ASN A 97 1.84 21.48 11.71
CA ASN A 97 3.01 21.06 10.94
C ASN A 97 2.93 19.68 10.25
N ALA A 98 1.95 19.54 9.35
CA ALA A 98 2.01 18.57 8.26
C ALA A 98 3.05 19.02 7.20
N LYS A 99 4.35 18.89 7.53
CA LYS A 99 5.42 18.88 6.53
C LYS A 99 6.08 17.50 6.61
N SER A 100 6.02 16.78 5.49
CA SER A 100 6.67 15.49 5.22
C SER A 100 5.97 14.24 5.76
N ILE A 101 4.96 13.75 5.01
CA ILE A 101 4.78 12.30 4.73
C ILE A 101 4.26 12.09 3.29
N ILE A 102 3.58 13.07 2.68
CA ILE A 102 3.07 12.93 1.30
C ILE A 102 3.96 13.69 0.31
N THR A 103 5.00 13.04 -0.21
CA THR A 103 5.66 13.52 -1.44
C THR A 103 5.88 12.39 -2.44
N GLY A 104 4.78 11.73 -2.84
CA GLY A 104 4.61 11.25 -4.20
C GLY A 104 3.56 12.13 -4.86
N LYS A 105 3.92 12.90 -5.89
CA LYS A 105 2.92 13.69 -6.63
C LYS A 105 2.11 12.73 -7.49
N TYR A 106 0.81 12.65 -7.25
CA TYR A 106 -0.14 12.03 -8.17
C TYR A 106 0.02 12.67 -9.56
N ASP A 107 0.44 11.88 -10.54
CA ASP A 107 0.50 12.26 -11.96
C ASP A 107 -0.79 11.77 -12.65
N PRO A 108 -1.71 12.67 -13.02
CA PRO A 108 -2.98 12.31 -13.66
C PRO A 108 -2.83 11.70 -15.05
N SER A 109 -1.64 11.77 -15.68
CA SER A 109 -1.40 11.19 -17.01
C SER A 109 -1.26 9.67 -17.00
N TYR A 110 -1.07 9.06 -15.82
CA TYR A 110 -1.01 7.61 -15.61
C TYR A 110 -1.93 7.18 -14.45
N PRO A 111 -3.25 7.02 -14.69
CA PRO A 111 -4.24 6.71 -13.66
C PRO A 111 -4.12 5.30 -13.05
N HIS A 112 -3.10 4.53 -13.42
CA HIS A 112 -2.89 3.14 -12.98
C HIS A 112 -1.59 2.94 -12.19
N ASN A 113 -0.85 4.00 -11.86
CA ASN A 113 0.39 3.89 -11.10
C ASN A 113 0.19 4.38 -9.65
N TYR A 114 -0.46 3.54 -8.85
CA TYR A 114 -0.51 3.70 -7.39
C TYR A 114 0.81 3.27 -6.71
N SER A 115 1.78 2.76 -7.48
CA SER A 115 3.03 2.16 -6.99
C SER A 115 4.10 3.13 -6.47
N ASN A 116 3.78 4.40 -6.20
CA ASN A 116 4.78 5.37 -5.72
C ASN A 116 4.30 6.21 -4.55
N VAL A 117 4.02 5.57 -3.42
CA VAL A 117 4.14 6.19 -2.10
C VAL A 117 4.87 5.23 -1.17
N ILE A 118 6.15 4.95 -1.47
CA ILE A 118 7.08 4.41 -0.46
C ILE A 118 8.05 5.52 -0.12
N ILE A 119 8.05 5.87 1.17
CA ILE A 119 8.86 6.89 1.81
C ILE A 119 10.35 6.56 1.62
N LEU A 120 11.00 7.22 0.66
CA LEU A 120 12.44 7.44 0.70
C LEU A 120 12.71 8.65 1.61
N ASP A 121 12.69 8.44 2.93
CA ASP A 121 13.32 9.39 3.87
C ASP A 121 13.95 8.72 5.12
N ASN A 122 13.85 7.38 5.26
CA ASN A 122 14.54 6.67 6.36
C ASN A 122 15.96 6.19 6.02
N TYR A 123 16.46 6.35 4.79
CA TYR A 123 17.82 5.90 4.45
C TYR A 123 18.93 6.94 4.73
N ARG A 124 18.58 8.19 5.07
CA ARG A 124 19.59 9.25 5.27
C ARG A 124 19.96 9.54 6.73
N ARG A 125 19.37 8.84 7.70
CA ARG A 125 19.63 9.08 9.13
C ARG A 125 20.43 7.99 9.85
N VAL A 126 20.72 6.87 9.19
CA VAL A 126 21.50 5.76 9.79
C VAL A 126 22.96 5.71 9.29
N ALA A 127 23.34 6.54 8.31
CA ALA A 127 24.68 6.55 7.71
C ALA A 127 25.48 7.84 8.02
N GLY A 128 25.44 8.31 9.27
CA GLY A 128 26.08 9.58 9.65
C GLY A 128 26.61 9.66 11.08
N ASP A 129 26.77 8.54 11.80
CA ASP A 129 27.31 8.54 13.16
C ASP A 129 28.42 7.49 13.38
N GLU A 130 29.26 7.30 12.35
CA GLU A 130 30.57 6.64 12.47
C GLU A 130 31.65 7.59 11.93
N SER A 131 31.94 8.66 12.68
CA SER A 131 33.19 9.45 12.57
C SER A 131 33.38 10.27 13.85
N ALA A 132 33.42 9.59 15.00
CA ALA A 132 33.99 10.11 16.24
C ALA A 132 35.18 9.21 16.63
N CYS A 133 36.20 9.21 15.76
CA CYS A 133 37.56 8.79 16.06
C CYS A 133 38.47 9.71 15.26
N GLY A 134 39.14 10.64 15.96
CA GLY A 134 40.02 11.66 15.40
C GLY A 134 40.13 12.85 16.36
#